data_AF-A0A952FF92-F1
#
_entry.id   AF-A0A952FF92-F1
#
_cell.length_a   1.000
_cell.length_b   1.000
_cell.length_c   1.000
_cell.angle_alpha   90.00
_cell.angle_beta   90.00
_cell.angle_gamma   90.00
#
_symmetry.space_group_name_H-M   'P 1'
#
loop_
_entity.id
_entity.type
_entity.pdbx_description
1 polymer ?
#
loop_
_entity_poly.entity_id
_entity_poly.type
_entity_poly.pdbx_seq_one_letter_code
_entity_poly.pdbx_strand_id
1 'polypeptide(L)'
;MERLSGEEIRRRAQALGPWFHNIDLDGVATAPDHFLGDYPAVKWKAFAGAIPQDLHGRTVLDIGCNGGFYSLEMKRRGADRVLGVDFDDSYLAQARFAADVAGLDIEFRRLSVYDVAALGERFDIVLFMGVLYHLRHPLLALDLVREHVVGDLMVFQSMQRGSTEVEPLEPNYPFWNEALFDRPDFPKL
;
A
#
# COMPACT_ATOMS: atom_id res chain seq x y z
N MET A 1 22.30 18.02 -1.59
CA MET A 1 22.74 16.83 -0.83
C MET A 1 23.57 15.98 -1.77
N GLU A 2 24.74 15.51 -1.36
CA GLU A 2 25.61 14.69 -2.22
C GLU A 2 24.96 13.31 -2.42
N ARG A 3 24.93 12.80 -3.67
CA ARG A 3 24.30 11.51 -3.98
C ARG A 3 25.11 10.39 -3.31
N LEU A 4 24.43 9.50 -2.59
CA LEU A 4 25.08 8.37 -1.92
C LEU A 4 25.69 7.42 -2.96
N SER A 5 26.82 6.81 -2.65
CA SER A 5 27.38 5.74 -3.48
C SER A 5 26.55 4.45 -3.33
N GLY A 6 26.57 3.57 -4.34
CA GLY A 6 25.85 2.29 -4.26
C GLY A 6 26.32 1.38 -3.10
N GLU A 7 27.58 1.50 -2.68
CA GLU A 7 28.09 0.79 -1.49
C GLU A 7 27.49 1.34 -0.19
N GLU A 8 27.40 2.66 -0.07
CA GLU A 8 26.78 3.32 1.07
C GLU A 8 25.28 2.99 1.15
N ILE A 9 24.59 3.02 0.01
CA ILE A 9 23.17 2.64 -0.08
C ILE A 9 22.99 1.20 0.40
N ARG A 10 23.81 0.26 -0.09
CA ARG A 10 23.74 -1.14 0.31
C ARG A 10 23.97 -1.33 1.81
N ARG A 11 24.99 -0.68 2.37
CA ARG A 11 25.30 -0.76 3.81
C ARG A 11 24.13 -0.27 4.66
N ARG A 12 23.57 0.89 4.32
CA ARG A 12 22.42 1.48 5.05
C ARG A 12 21.15 0.66 4.88
N ALA A 13 20.87 0.16 3.67
CA ALA A 13 19.75 -0.74 3.43
C ALA A 13 19.86 -2.00 4.31
N GLN A 14 21.04 -2.63 4.38
CA GLN A 14 21.27 -3.79 5.24
C GLN A 14 21.05 -3.49 6.72
N ALA A 15 21.51 -2.33 7.20
CA ALA A 15 21.33 -1.92 8.60
C ALA A 15 19.86 -1.66 8.97
N LEU A 16 19.03 -1.27 8.00
CA LEU A 16 17.59 -1.06 8.19
C LEU A 16 16.76 -2.34 7.97
N GLY A 17 17.38 -3.43 7.49
CA GLY A 17 16.69 -4.68 7.21
C GLY A 17 16.24 -5.45 8.45
N PRO A 18 15.46 -6.52 8.27
CA PRO A 18 15.00 -7.06 6.98
C PRO A 18 13.95 -6.18 6.30
N TRP A 19 14.01 -6.11 4.97
CA TRP A 19 13.03 -5.38 4.15
C TRP A 19 11.94 -6.33 3.65
N PHE A 20 10.70 -5.86 3.69
CA PHE A 20 9.57 -6.57 3.08
C PHE A 20 9.33 -6.11 1.63
N HIS A 21 9.35 -4.80 1.38
CA HIS A 21 9.31 -4.26 0.03
C HIS A 21 10.67 -4.39 -0.66
N ASN A 22 10.68 -4.97 -1.85
CA ASN A 22 11.81 -4.89 -2.76
C ASN A 22 11.74 -3.56 -3.53
N ILE A 23 12.67 -2.66 -3.26
CA ILE A 23 12.75 -1.32 -3.85
C ILE A 23 14.12 -1.18 -4.51
N ASP A 24 14.13 -0.69 -5.75
CA ASP A 24 15.38 -0.30 -6.41
C ASP A 24 15.82 1.08 -5.92
N LEU A 25 16.87 1.08 -5.10
CA LEU A 25 17.53 2.26 -4.55
C LEU A 25 18.79 2.58 -5.37
N ASP A 26 18.60 3.09 -6.59
CA ASP A 26 19.69 3.48 -7.50
C ASP A 26 20.63 2.33 -7.89
N GLY A 27 20.05 1.20 -8.30
CA GLY A 27 20.75 -0.04 -8.66
C GLY A 27 20.96 -0.99 -7.48
N VAL A 28 20.44 -0.65 -6.29
CA VAL A 28 20.52 -1.50 -5.09
C VAL A 28 19.12 -1.96 -4.69
N ALA A 29 18.82 -3.23 -4.97
CA ALA A 29 17.59 -3.87 -4.52
C ALA A 29 17.61 -4.14 -3.00
N THR A 30 16.56 -3.76 -2.29
CA THR A 30 16.45 -3.95 -0.82
C THR A 30 16.10 -5.38 -0.40
N ALA A 31 15.38 -6.14 -1.24
CA ALA A 31 14.96 -7.50 -0.94
C ALA A 31 14.98 -8.39 -2.21
N PRO A 32 16.15 -8.59 -2.85
CA PRO A 32 16.24 -9.30 -4.13
C PRO A 32 15.82 -10.78 -4.07
N ASP A 33 15.98 -11.42 -2.91
CA ASP A 33 15.69 -12.85 -2.68
C ASP A 33 14.38 -13.07 -1.91
N HIS A 34 13.46 -12.10 -1.91
CA HIS A 34 12.21 -12.20 -1.16
C HIS A 34 11.35 -13.39 -1.63
N PHE A 35 10.82 -14.19 -0.70
CA PHE A 35 10.09 -15.43 -1.02
C PHE A 35 8.80 -15.24 -1.82
N LEU A 36 8.24 -14.02 -1.81
CA LEU A 36 7.10 -13.62 -2.65
C LEU A 36 7.52 -12.97 -3.99
N GLY A 37 8.82 -12.99 -4.31
CA GLY A 37 9.40 -12.23 -5.42
C GLY A 37 9.26 -10.72 -5.21
N ASP A 38 9.25 -9.96 -6.31
CA ASP A 38 8.98 -8.52 -6.30
C ASP A 38 7.46 -8.23 -6.20
N TYR A 39 6.88 -8.67 -5.09
CA TYR A 39 5.46 -8.50 -4.78
C TYR A 39 4.96 -7.05 -4.97
N PRO A 40 5.62 -5.99 -4.44
CA PRO A 40 5.10 -4.63 -4.59
C PRO A 40 5.07 -4.18 -6.05
N ALA A 41 6.10 -4.47 -6.86
CA ALA A 41 6.09 -4.10 -8.28
C ALA A 41 5.08 -4.92 -9.09
N VAL A 42 4.92 -6.22 -8.79
CA VAL A 42 3.91 -7.07 -9.44
C VAL A 42 2.50 -6.56 -9.14
N LYS A 43 2.21 -6.20 -7.89
CA LYS A 43 0.91 -5.61 -7.53
C LYS A 43 0.71 -4.25 -8.17
N TRP A 44 1.72 -3.39 -8.13
CA TRP A 44 1.67 -2.08 -8.76
C TRP A 44 1.27 -2.18 -10.23
N LYS A 45 1.91 -3.04 -11.02
CA LYS A 45 1.56 -3.26 -12.43
C LYS A 45 0.09 -3.65 -12.64
N ALA A 46 -0.51 -4.37 -11.70
CA ALA A 46 -1.89 -4.84 -11.80
C ALA A 46 -2.93 -3.73 -11.56
N PHE A 47 -2.68 -2.78 -10.66
CA PHE A 47 -3.66 -1.73 -10.31
C PHE A 47 -3.25 -0.32 -10.74
N ALA A 48 -2.01 -0.10 -11.19
CA ALA A 48 -1.47 1.19 -11.60
C ALA A 48 -2.34 1.94 -12.62
N GLY A 49 -3.09 1.21 -13.46
CA GLY A 49 -4.00 1.77 -14.47
C GLY A 49 -5.32 2.27 -13.90
N ALA A 50 -5.69 1.89 -12.67
CA ALA A 50 -6.87 2.41 -11.96
C ALA A 50 -6.59 3.77 -11.30
N ILE A 51 -5.33 4.19 -11.24
CA ILE A 51 -4.90 5.48 -10.70
C ILE A 51 -4.51 6.40 -11.87
N PRO A 52 -4.91 7.69 -11.88
CA PRO A 52 -4.48 8.63 -12.91
C PRO A 52 -2.95 8.62 -13.09
N GLN A 53 -2.51 8.76 -14.35
CA GLN A 53 -1.07 8.79 -14.67
C GLN A 53 -0.40 10.08 -14.22
N ASP A 54 -1.10 11.21 -14.35
CA ASP A 54 -0.69 12.51 -13.87
C ASP A 54 -1.39 12.81 -12.53
N LEU A 55 -0.59 13.03 -11.49
CA LEU A 55 -1.06 13.35 -10.15
C LEU A 55 -0.77 14.79 -9.73
N HIS A 56 -0.38 15.69 -10.65
CA HIS A 56 -0.21 17.11 -10.34
C HIS A 56 -1.48 17.71 -9.71
N GLY A 57 -1.32 18.48 -8.64
CA GLY A 57 -2.43 19.04 -7.88
C GLY A 57 -3.14 18.05 -6.95
N ARG A 58 -2.72 16.77 -6.89
CA ARG A 58 -3.34 15.74 -6.04
C ARG A 58 -2.56 15.50 -4.76
N THR A 59 -3.32 15.19 -3.71
CA THR A 59 -2.84 14.74 -2.40
C THR A 59 -3.06 13.24 -2.23
N VAL A 60 -2.06 12.54 -1.69
CA VAL A 60 -2.12 11.08 -1.53
C VAL A 60 -1.82 10.68 -0.09
N LEU A 61 -2.61 9.75 0.44
CA LEU A 61 -2.36 9.05 1.70
C LEU A 61 -2.09 7.56 1.44
N ASP A 62 -0.97 7.05 1.94
CA ASP A 62 -0.59 5.64 1.86
C ASP A 62 -0.66 5.00 3.26
N ILE A 63 -1.73 4.24 3.54
CA ILE A 63 -2.01 3.63 4.84
C ILE A 63 -1.35 2.26 4.92
N GLY A 64 -0.47 2.07 5.90
CA GLY A 64 0.38 0.90 6.01
C GLY A 64 1.50 0.94 4.96
N CYS A 65 2.20 2.06 4.86
CA CYS A 65 3.12 2.33 3.75
C CYS A 65 4.34 1.39 3.71
N ASN A 66 4.63 0.66 4.79
CA ASN A 66 5.81 -0.20 4.92
C ASN A 66 7.09 0.59 4.52
N GLY A 67 7.99 0.01 3.71
CA GLY A 67 9.18 0.67 3.17
C GLY A 67 8.89 1.76 2.11
N GLY A 68 7.63 2.16 1.90
CA GLY A 68 7.25 3.34 1.12
C GLY A 68 7.12 3.14 -0.39
N PHE A 69 7.21 1.91 -0.92
CA PHE A 69 7.18 1.64 -2.36
C PHE A 69 6.07 2.41 -3.09
N TYR A 70 4.81 2.30 -2.64
CA TYR A 70 3.70 2.97 -3.32
C TYR A 70 3.75 4.49 -3.14
N SER A 71 4.15 4.98 -1.97
CA SER A 71 4.41 6.41 -1.74
C SER A 71 5.42 6.99 -2.74
N LEU A 72 6.52 6.26 -3.03
CA LEU A 72 7.51 6.66 -4.03
C LEU A 72 6.90 6.71 -5.44
N GLU A 73 6.11 5.70 -5.82
CA GLU A 73 5.43 5.66 -7.12
C GLU A 73 4.43 6.81 -7.31
N MET A 74 3.69 7.16 -6.25
CA MET A 74 2.77 8.30 -6.28
C MET A 74 3.51 9.62 -6.47
N LYS A 75 4.63 9.81 -5.75
CA LYS A 75 5.44 11.01 -5.88
C LYS A 75 6.11 11.11 -7.25
N ARG A 76 6.57 9.99 -7.82
CA ARG A 76 7.12 9.90 -9.19
C ARG A 76 6.10 10.29 -10.28
N ARG A 77 4.81 10.09 -10.03
CA ARG A 77 3.71 10.54 -10.90
C ARG A 77 3.32 12.01 -10.73
N GLY A 78 4.04 12.77 -9.90
CA GLY A 78 3.84 14.21 -9.76
C GLY A 78 2.87 14.64 -8.67
N ALA A 79 2.46 13.74 -7.76
CA ALA A 79 1.61 14.11 -6.62
C ALA A 79 2.22 15.28 -5.82
N ASP A 80 1.45 16.34 -5.60
CA ASP A 80 1.92 17.55 -4.91
C ASP A 80 2.32 17.21 -3.47
N ARG A 81 1.53 16.36 -2.82
CA ARG A 81 1.80 15.89 -1.45
C ARG A 81 1.51 14.40 -1.31
N VAL A 82 2.42 13.69 -0.65
CA VAL A 82 2.27 12.28 -0.30
C VAL A 82 2.56 12.13 1.18
N LEU A 83 1.63 11.56 1.93
CA LEU A 83 1.79 11.16 3.32
C LEU A 83 1.72 9.64 3.43
N GLY A 84 2.82 9.00 3.80
CA GLY A 84 2.83 7.60 4.21
C GLY A 84 2.62 7.47 5.72
N VAL A 85 1.74 6.57 6.13
CA VAL A 85 1.53 6.24 7.54
C VAL A 85 1.74 4.76 7.80
N ASP A 86 2.39 4.45 8.91
CA ASP A 86 2.57 3.07 9.40
C ASP A 86 2.61 3.08 10.92
N PHE A 87 2.29 1.95 11.56
CA PHE A 87 2.39 1.84 13.03
C PHE A 87 3.80 1.42 13.47
N ASP A 88 4.63 0.91 12.56
CA ASP A 88 5.98 0.42 12.84
C ASP A 88 7.05 1.43 12.40
N ASP A 89 7.81 1.95 13.38
CA ASP A 89 8.89 2.91 13.11
C ASP A 89 10.03 2.32 12.27
N SER A 90 10.22 1.01 12.28
CA SER A 90 11.26 0.36 11.46
C SER A 90 10.93 0.50 9.97
N TYR A 91 9.67 0.31 9.60
CA TYR A 91 9.18 0.55 8.24
C TYR A 91 9.24 2.02 7.85
N LEU A 92 8.90 2.93 8.77
CA LEU A 92 9.03 4.37 8.49
C LEU A 92 10.49 4.80 8.29
N ALA A 93 11.44 4.20 9.02
CA ALA A 93 12.87 4.45 8.81
C ALA A 93 13.33 3.94 7.43
N GLN A 94 12.85 2.76 7.00
CA GLN A 94 13.06 2.23 5.66
C GLN A 94 12.48 3.18 4.59
N ALA A 95 11.23 3.64 4.76
CA ALA A 95 10.55 4.51 3.80
C ALA A 95 11.23 5.87 3.65
N ARG A 96 11.66 6.49 4.76
CA ARG A 96 12.45 7.73 4.74
C ARG A 96 13.76 7.54 3.99
N PHE A 97 14.49 6.47 4.27
CA PHE A 97 15.73 6.18 3.56
C PHE A 97 15.50 5.98 2.05
N ALA A 98 14.44 5.26 1.66
CA ALA A 98 14.09 5.07 0.26
C ALA A 98 13.75 6.40 -0.44
N ALA A 99 12.98 7.27 0.21
CA ALA A 99 12.64 8.60 -0.29
C ALA A 99 13.88 9.51 -0.43
N ASP A 100 14.78 9.48 0.57
CA ASP A 100 16.05 10.22 0.56
C ASP A 100 16.94 9.82 -0.62
N VAL A 101 17.09 8.51 -0.87
CA VAL A 101 17.87 8.00 -2.01
C VAL A 101 17.23 8.37 -3.33
N ALA A 102 15.90 8.33 -3.41
CA ALA A 102 15.15 8.70 -4.61
C ALA A 102 15.08 10.22 -4.85
N GLY A 103 15.49 11.04 -3.87
CA GLY A 103 15.37 12.49 -3.94
C GLY A 103 13.92 12.99 -3.95
N LEU A 104 13.01 12.25 -3.30
CA LEU A 104 11.58 12.51 -3.28
C LEU A 104 11.14 13.11 -1.94
N ASP A 105 10.45 14.24 -1.98
CA ASP A 105 9.86 14.86 -0.80
C ASP A 105 8.54 14.17 -0.43
N ILE A 106 8.58 13.32 0.59
CA ILE A 106 7.47 12.51 1.07
C ILE A 106 7.40 12.60 2.59
N GLU A 107 6.21 12.88 3.12
CA GLU A 107 5.96 12.87 4.55
C GLU A 107 5.73 11.44 5.04
N PHE A 108 6.33 11.10 6.18
CA PHE A 108 6.07 9.84 6.86
C PHE A 108 5.68 10.11 8.32
N ARG A 109 4.64 9.42 8.82
CA ARG A 109 4.17 9.60 10.20
C ARG A 109 3.79 8.26 10.82
N ARG A 110 4.21 8.07 12.07
CA ARG A 110 3.72 6.96 12.88
C ARG A 110 2.25 7.19 13.22
N LEU A 111 1.36 6.36 12.68
CA LEU A 111 -0.07 6.47 12.89
C LEU A 111 -0.73 5.11 12.65
N SER A 112 -1.64 4.71 13.55
CA SER A 112 -2.50 3.55 13.33
C SER A 112 -3.62 3.91 12.36
N VAL A 113 -4.10 2.94 11.57
CA VAL A 113 -5.31 3.11 10.76
C VAL A 113 -6.54 3.49 11.61
N TYR A 114 -6.58 3.09 12.89
CA TYR A 114 -7.67 3.48 13.79
C TYR A 114 -7.63 4.94 14.24
N ASP A 115 -6.49 5.62 14.04
CA ASP A 115 -6.26 6.99 14.48
C ASP A 115 -6.26 7.98 13.30
N VAL A 116 -6.66 7.56 12.10
CA VAL A 116 -6.66 8.40 10.87
C VAL A 116 -7.52 9.65 10.99
N ALA A 117 -8.54 9.63 11.86
CA ALA A 117 -9.35 10.81 12.17
C ALA A 117 -8.51 12.00 12.71
N ALA A 118 -7.39 11.72 13.39
CA ALA A 118 -6.50 12.74 13.93
C ALA A 118 -5.73 13.53 12.86
N LEU A 119 -5.74 13.08 11.60
CA LEU A 119 -5.17 13.85 10.49
C LEU A 119 -5.98 15.12 10.20
N GLY A 120 -7.29 15.11 10.48
CA GLY A 120 -8.15 16.29 10.31
C GLY A 120 -8.30 16.78 8.86
N GLU A 121 -7.93 15.95 7.89
CA GLU A 121 -7.92 16.28 6.47
C GLU A 121 -8.26 15.05 5.61
N ARG A 122 -8.77 15.31 4.39
CA ARG A 122 -9.02 14.30 3.37
C ARG A 122 -8.00 14.41 2.25
N PHE A 123 -7.76 13.29 1.59
CA PHE A 123 -6.82 13.14 0.49
C PHE A 123 -7.57 12.77 -0.79
N ASP A 124 -7.10 13.26 -1.92
CA ASP A 124 -7.67 12.90 -3.22
C ASP A 124 -7.57 11.40 -3.46
N ILE A 125 -6.43 10.80 -3.12
CA ILE A 125 -6.19 9.37 -3.33
C ILE A 125 -5.75 8.74 -2.00
N VAL A 126 -6.43 7.67 -1.59
CA VAL A 126 -6.05 6.85 -0.44
C VAL A 126 -5.69 5.45 -0.90
N LEU A 127 -4.46 5.03 -0.59
CA LEU A 127 -4.02 3.65 -0.76
C LEU A 127 -4.22 2.92 0.57
N PHE A 128 -5.00 1.85 0.55
CA PHE A 128 -5.24 0.97 1.69
C PHE A 128 -4.95 -0.48 1.28
N MET A 129 -3.65 -0.77 1.16
CA MET A 129 -3.12 -1.93 0.46
C MET A 129 -2.46 -2.91 1.44
N GLY A 130 -2.99 -4.12 1.54
CA GLY A 130 -2.33 -5.17 2.33
C GLY A 130 -2.47 -5.02 3.85
N VAL A 131 -3.41 -4.19 4.33
CA VAL A 131 -3.58 -3.90 5.76
C VAL A 131 -4.77 -4.64 6.38
N LEU A 132 -5.91 -4.73 5.69
CA LEU A 132 -7.20 -5.12 6.29
C LEU A 132 -7.15 -6.45 7.06
N TYR A 133 -6.49 -7.48 6.52
CA TYR A 133 -6.43 -8.82 7.12
C TYR A 133 -5.54 -8.91 8.36
N HIS A 134 -4.75 -7.88 8.67
CA HIS A 134 -3.99 -7.78 9.91
C HIS A 134 -4.79 -7.12 11.04
N LEU A 135 -5.94 -6.54 10.73
CA LEU A 135 -6.69 -5.70 11.65
C LEU A 135 -7.63 -6.52 12.54
N ARG A 136 -7.62 -6.22 13.84
CA ARG A 136 -8.59 -6.75 14.80
C ARG A 136 -10.04 -6.31 14.51
N HIS A 137 -10.22 -5.10 14.01
CA HIS A 137 -11.53 -4.49 13.72
C HIS A 137 -11.56 -3.96 12.27
N PRO A 138 -11.58 -4.86 11.27
CA PRO A 138 -11.40 -4.48 9.85
C PRO A 138 -12.52 -3.58 9.33
N LEU A 139 -13.78 -3.83 9.70
CA LEU A 139 -14.91 -3.00 9.28
C LEU A 139 -14.85 -1.60 9.90
N LEU A 140 -14.48 -1.49 11.18
CA LEU A 140 -14.25 -0.21 11.83
C LEU A 140 -13.16 0.61 11.11
N ALA A 141 -12.07 -0.04 10.71
CA ALA A 141 -11.02 0.65 9.96
C ALA A 141 -11.52 1.16 8.60
N LEU A 142 -12.34 0.39 7.87
CA LEU A 142 -12.94 0.84 6.62
C LEU A 142 -13.87 2.05 6.85
N ASP A 143 -14.70 2.01 7.89
CA ASP A 143 -15.57 3.13 8.25
C ASP A 143 -14.75 4.39 8.56
N LEU A 144 -13.72 4.28 9.40
CA LEU A 144 -12.85 5.41 9.76
C LEU A 144 -12.10 5.98 8.54
N VAL A 145 -11.58 5.11 7.67
CA VAL A 145 -10.85 5.56 6.47
C VAL A 145 -11.79 6.30 5.52
N ARG A 146 -12.96 5.72 5.23
CA ARG A 146 -13.97 6.35 4.36
C ARG A 146 -14.49 7.65 4.94
N GLU A 147 -14.76 7.67 6.24
CA GLU A 147 -15.35 8.82 6.91
C GLU A 147 -14.36 9.96 7.10
N HIS A 148 -13.07 9.71 7.31
CA HIS A 148 -12.15 10.79 7.71
C HIS A 148 -11.15 11.21 6.65
N VAL A 149 -10.69 10.30 5.78
CA VAL A 149 -9.52 10.59 4.93
C VAL A 149 -9.74 10.40 3.43
N VAL A 150 -10.74 9.62 3.00
CA VAL A 150 -11.03 9.47 1.56
C VAL A 150 -11.76 10.70 1.01
N GLY A 151 -11.18 11.33 -0.01
CA GLY A 151 -11.77 12.45 -0.77
C GLY A 151 -12.39 12.02 -2.09
N ASP A 152 -11.59 11.49 -3.02
CA ASP A 152 -12.02 11.14 -4.39
C ASP A 152 -11.92 9.62 -4.65
N LEU A 153 -10.72 9.05 -4.56
CA LEU A 153 -10.44 7.66 -4.87
C LEU A 153 -9.84 6.91 -3.67
N MET A 154 -10.34 5.70 -3.41
CA MET A 154 -9.68 4.72 -2.55
C MET A 154 -9.28 3.49 -3.37
N VAL A 155 -8.00 3.13 -3.31
CA VAL A 155 -7.51 1.85 -3.84
C VAL A 155 -7.32 0.91 -2.66
N PHE A 156 -8.09 -0.18 -2.67
CA PHE A 156 -8.19 -1.12 -1.58
C PHE A 156 -7.72 -2.51 -2.02
N GLN A 157 -6.87 -3.14 -1.23
CA GLN A 157 -6.43 -4.51 -1.45
C GLN A 157 -6.34 -5.29 -0.14
N SER A 158 -6.91 -6.49 -0.13
CA SER A 158 -6.80 -7.46 0.96
C SER A 158 -6.40 -8.83 0.40
N MET A 159 -5.97 -9.73 1.27
CA MET A 159 -5.83 -11.14 0.94
C MET A 159 -7.19 -11.81 0.95
N GLN A 160 -7.43 -12.67 -0.04
CA GLN A 160 -8.55 -13.60 -0.07
C GLN A 160 -7.97 -15.01 -0.08
N ARG A 161 -8.66 -15.94 0.59
CA ARG A 161 -8.39 -17.38 0.49
C ARG A 161 -9.55 -18.01 -0.28
N GLY A 162 -9.25 -18.95 -1.15
CA GLY A 162 -10.28 -19.59 -1.96
C GLY A 162 -9.71 -20.19 -3.23
N SER A 163 -10.62 -20.74 -4.05
CA SER A 163 -10.27 -21.24 -5.37
C SER A 163 -9.72 -20.11 -6.25
N THR A 164 -8.80 -20.46 -7.15
CA THR A 164 -8.40 -19.59 -8.27
C THR A 164 -9.40 -19.64 -9.42
N GLU A 165 -10.38 -20.53 -9.35
CA GLU A 165 -11.48 -20.64 -10.31
C GLU A 165 -12.52 -19.57 -10.03
N VAL A 166 -12.89 -18.81 -11.06
CA VAL A 166 -13.97 -17.84 -11.01
C VAL A 166 -15.12 -18.42 -11.81
N GLU A 167 -16.12 -18.95 -11.12
CA GLU A 167 -17.34 -19.36 -11.79
C GLU A 167 -18.28 -18.19 -12.08
N PRO A 168 -19.04 -18.26 -13.19
CA PRO A 168 -20.02 -17.25 -13.51
C PRO A 168 -21.09 -17.18 -12.41
N LEU A 169 -21.25 -16.00 -11.82
CA LEU A 169 -22.33 -15.69 -10.89
C LEU A 169 -23.51 -15.09 -11.67
N GLU A 170 -24.72 -15.53 -11.34
CA GLU A 170 -25.95 -14.92 -11.84
C GLU A 170 -26.12 -13.51 -11.24
N PRO A 171 -26.70 -12.55 -11.98
CA PRO A 171 -26.96 -11.21 -11.45
C PRO A 171 -27.85 -11.20 -10.20
N ASN A 172 -28.74 -12.20 -10.07
CA ASN A 172 -29.66 -12.34 -8.94
C ASN A 172 -29.85 -13.81 -8.59
N TYR A 173 -29.91 -14.09 -7.29
CA TYR A 173 -30.30 -15.39 -6.75
C TYR A 173 -31.56 -15.21 -5.88
N PRO A 174 -32.48 -16.20 -5.85
CA PRO A 174 -33.54 -16.21 -4.84
C PRO A 174 -32.93 -16.15 -3.43
N PHE A 175 -33.59 -15.44 -2.50
CA PHE A 175 -33.09 -15.24 -1.13
C PHE A 175 -32.71 -16.54 -0.42
N TRP A 176 -33.43 -17.64 -0.69
CA TRP A 176 -33.23 -18.96 -0.08
C TRP A 176 -32.21 -19.85 -0.80
N ASN A 177 -31.51 -19.34 -1.81
CA ASN A 177 -30.48 -20.11 -2.51
C ASN A 177 -29.15 -20.03 -1.76
N GLU A 178 -29.01 -20.86 -0.72
CA GLU A 178 -27.83 -20.90 0.14
C GLU A 178 -26.72 -21.84 -0.39
N ALA A 179 -27.06 -22.77 -1.29
CA ALA A 179 -26.14 -23.79 -1.80
C ALA A 179 -24.90 -23.19 -2.49
N LEU A 180 -25.01 -21.95 -2.99
CA LEU A 180 -23.90 -21.20 -3.57
C LEU A 180 -22.75 -20.99 -2.56
N PHE A 181 -23.05 -20.77 -1.28
CA PHE A 181 -22.05 -20.51 -0.24
C PHE A 181 -21.23 -21.75 0.14
N ASP A 182 -21.79 -22.95 -0.06
CA ASP A 182 -21.13 -24.21 0.25
C ASP A 182 -20.11 -24.63 -0.81
N ARG A 183 -20.21 -24.06 -2.01
CA ARG A 183 -19.36 -24.45 -3.13
C ARG A 183 -17.87 -24.27 -2.80
N PRO A 184 -16.98 -25.16 -3.29
CA PRO A 184 -15.53 -25.06 -3.05
C PRO A 184 -14.91 -23.77 -3.63
N ASP A 185 -15.48 -23.27 -4.72
CA ASP A 185 -15.04 -22.11 -5.47
C ASP A 185 -15.66 -20.78 -5.02
N PHE A 186 -16.69 -20.82 -4.17
CA PHE A 186 -17.27 -19.60 -3.63
C PHE A 186 -16.28 -18.90 -2.70
N PRO A 187 -16.08 -17.57 -2.80
CA PRO A 187 -15.17 -16.85 -1.90
C PRO A 187 -15.54 -17.04 -0.43
N LYS A 188 -14.57 -17.48 0.38
CA LYS A 188 -14.72 -17.64 1.83
C LYS A 188 -13.79 -16.66 2.53
N LEU A 189 -14.33 -15.88 3.47
CA LEU A 189 -13.54 -15.05 4.38
C LEU A 189 -13.00 -15.89 5.54
#